data_AF-A0A968MST9-F1
#
_entry.id   AF-A0A968MST9-F1
#
_cell.length_a   1.000
_cell.length_b   1.000
_cell.length_c   1.000
_cell.angle_alpha   90.00
_cell.angle_beta   90.00
_cell.angle_gamma   90.00
#
_symmetry.space_group_name_H-M   'P 1'
#
loop_
_entity.id
_entity.type
_entity.pdbx_description
1 polymer ?
#
loop_
_entity_poly.entity_id
_entity_poly.type
_entity_poly.pdbx_seq_one_letter_code
_entity_poly.pdbx_strand_id
1 'polypeptide(L)' 'MNCPNCQSELMPDYKFCPMCGEQIIRESVLSDPTYDRDYYPDGFNPELYGIEEPR' A
#
# COMPACT_ATOMS: atom_id res chain seq x y z
N MET A 1 -6.47 9.84 10.54
CA MET A 1 -5.12 9.28 10.82
C MET A 1 -4.15 9.88 9.82
N ASN A 2 -2.86 9.99 10.10
CA ASN A 2 -1.91 10.56 9.14
C ASN A 2 -1.12 9.45 8.44
N CYS A 3 -0.77 9.67 7.17
CA CYS A 3 0.11 8.77 6.44
C CYS A 3 1.48 8.70 7.14
N PRO A 4 2.02 7.51 7.44
CA PRO A 4 3.34 7.41 8.08
C PRO A 4 4.49 7.87 7.17
N ASN A 5 4.29 7.85 5.84
CA ASN A 5 5.31 8.23 4.87
C ASN A 5 5.30 9.76 4.63
N CYS A 6 4.18 10.31 4.17
CA CYS A 6 4.09 11.72 3.78
C CYS A 6 3.35 12.63 4.77
N GLN A 7 2.85 12.07 5.88
CA GLN A 7 2.11 12.78 6.95
C GLN A 7 0.79 13.43 6.51
N SER A 8 0.34 13.19 5.28
CA SER A 8 -0.96 13.67 4.80
C SER A 8 -2.12 13.11 5.61
N GLU A 9 -3.20 13.88 5.70
CA GLU A 9 -4.41 13.46 6.40
C GLU A 9 -5.12 12.35 5.62
N LEU A 10 -5.37 11.24 6.31
CA LEU A 10 -6.04 10.05 5.79
C LEU A 10 -7.30 9.74 6.61
N MET A 11 -8.36 9.40 5.88
CA MET A 11 -9.53 8.74 6.44
C MET A 11 -9.19 7.29 6.86
N PRO A 12 -9.91 6.74 7.86
CA PRO A 12 -9.66 5.41 8.42
C PRO A 12 -9.89 4.25 7.44
N ASP A 13 -10.63 4.46 6.36
CA ASP A 13 -10.95 3.42 5.37
C ASP A 13 -9.97 3.37 4.19
N TYR A 14 -8.96 4.24 4.14
CA TYR A 14 -7.97 4.21 3.07
C TYR A 14 -7.05 2.99 3.21
N LYS A 15 -7.02 2.17 2.15
CA LYS A 15 -6.05 1.07 2.00
C LYS A 15 -4.69 1.55 1.49
N PHE A 16 -4.64 2.72 0.86
CA PHE A 16 -3.45 3.36 0.33
C PHE A 16 -3.57 4.88 0.44
N CYS A 17 -2.43 5.56 0.56
CA CYS A 17 -2.37 7.02 0.61
C CYS A 17 -2.54 7.60 -0.80
N PRO A 18 -3.58 8.42 -1.06
CA PRO A 18 -3.78 9.03 -2.38
C PRO A 18 -2.74 10.11 -2.71
N MET A 19 -1.97 10.57 -1.71
CA MET A 19 -0.98 11.64 -1.90
C MET A 19 0.40 11.13 -2.30
N CYS A 20 0.80 9.96 -1.80
CA CYS A 20 2.13 9.41 -2.06
C CYS A 20 2.14 7.95 -2.54
N GLY A 21 1.00 7.26 -2.54
CA GLY A 21 0.90 5.85 -2.94
C GLY A 21 1.27 4.84 -1.87
N GLU A 22 1.66 5.27 -0.66
CA GLU A 22 2.02 4.37 0.44
C GLU A 22 0.84 3.46 0.85
N GLN A 23 1.08 2.17 1.01
CA GLN A 23 0.06 1.23 1.46
C GLN A 23 -0.22 1.43 2.96
N ILE A 24 -1.50 1.53 3.31
CA ILE A 24 -1.94 1.67 4.69
C ILE A 24 -2.31 0.28 5.19
N ILE A 25 -1.32 -0.40 5.75
CA ILE A 25 -1.50 -1.74 6.31
C ILE A 25 -2.17 -1.60 7.67
N ARG A 26 -3.38 -2.16 7.79
CA ARG A 26 -4.06 -2.33 9.08
C ARG A 26 -3.65 -3.67 9.70
N GLU A 27 -3.47 -3.72 11.02
CA GLU A 27 -3.00 -4.91 11.76
C GLU A 27 -3.76 -6.20 11.39
N SER A 28 -5.06 -6.10 11.12
CA SER A 28 -5.91 -7.24 10.80
C SER A 28 -5.57 -7.94 9.48
N VAL A 29 -4.84 -7.28 8.57
CA VAL A 29 -4.37 -7.92 7.33
C VAL A 29 -3.05 -8.65 7.55
N LEU A 30 -2.19 -8.18 8.45
CA LEU A 30 -0.92 -8.85 8.79
C LEU A 30 -1.14 -10.21 9.46
N SER A 31 -2.27 -10.38 10.15
CA SER A 31 -2.68 -11.65 10.75
C SER A 31 -3.36 -12.61 9.77
N ASP A 32 -3.66 -12.17 8.54
CA ASP A 32 -4.32 -13.02 7.56
C ASP A 32 -3.28 -13.93 6.88
N PRO A 33 -3.39 -15.28 6.99
CA PRO A 33 -2.44 -16.21 6.37
C PRO A 33 -2.51 -16.20 4.83
N THR A 34 -3.47 -15.47 4.25
CA THR A 34 -3.55 -15.21 2.80
C THR A 34 -2.90 -13.90 2.38
N TYR A 35 -2.37 -13.11 3.32
CA TYR A 35 -1.63 -11.89 3.03
C TYR A 35 -0.21 -12.23 2.54
N ASP A 36 -0.13 -12.53 1.25
CA ASP A 36 1.13 -12.57 0.52
C ASP A 36 1.50 -11.15 0.06
N ARG A 37 2.75 -10.73 0.28
CA ARG A 37 3.20 -9.35 0.02
C ARG A 37 3.20 -8.99 -1.47
N ASP A 38 3.07 -10.00 -2.34
CA ASP A 38 2.95 -9.87 -3.79
C ASP A 38 1.47 -9.88 -4.25
N TYR A 39 0.52 -10.18 -3.36
CA TYR A 39 -0.91 -10.14 -3.65
C TYR A 39 -1.53 -8.79 -3.30
N TYR A 40 -1.66 -7.92 -4.30
CA TYR A 40 -2.40 -6.65 -4.20
C TYR A 40 -3.89 -6.88 -4.53
N PRO A 41 -4.81 -6.99 -3.54
CA PRO A 41 -6.20 -7.38 -3.78
C PRO A 41 -7.00 -6.36 -4.60
N ASP A 42 -6.50 -5.13 -4.76
CA ASP A 42 -7.13 -4.04 -5.48
C ASP A 42 -6.47 -3.76 -6.86
N GLY A 43 -5.62 -4.67 -7.37
CA GLY A 43 -5.10 -4.61 -8.73
C GLY A 43 -4.05 -3.52 -9.02
N PHE A 44 -3.52 -2.88 -7.98
CA PHE A 44 -2.45 -1.88 -8.12
C PHE A 44 -1.09 -2.55 -7.95
N ASN A 45 -0.54 -3.15 -9.00
CA ASN A 45 0.83 -3.65 -8.98
C ASN A 45 1.80 -2.49 -9.32
N PRO A 46 2.62 -2.01 -8.37
CA PRO A 46 3.61 -0.96 -8.64
C PRO A 46 4.70 -1.41 -9.63
N GLU A 47 4.96 -2.71 -9.81
CA GLU A 47 5.87 -3.22 -10.84
C GLU A 47 5.29 -3.12 -12.26
N LEU A 48 3.97 -3.05 -12.43
CA LEU A 48 3.36 -2.74 -13.73
C LEU A 48 3.66 -1.31 -14.20
N TYR A 49 4.10 -0.43 -13.30
CA TYR A 49 4.52 0.94 -13.63
C TYR A 49 6.00 1.05 -14.04
N GLY A 50 6.73 -0.07 -14.17
CA GLY A 50 7.99 -0.11 -14.90
C GLY A 50 9.08 0.80 -14.33
N ILE A 51 9.42 0.65 -13.05
CA ILE A 51 10.80 0.95 -12.63
C ILE A 51 11.68 -0.23 -13.04
N GLU A 52 12.04 -0.28 -14.32
CA GLU A 52 13.12 -1.16 -14.77
C GLU A 52 14.33 -0.95 -13.84
N GLU A 53 14.70 -1.98 -13.09
CA GLU A 53 15.89 -1.96 -12.24
C GLU A 53 17.08 -1.51 -13.11
N PRO A 54 17.74 -0.37 -12.79
CA PRO A 54 18.96 -0.03 -13.50
C PRO A 54 19.99 -1.10 -13.16
N ARG A 55 20.37 -1.88 -14.18
CA ARG A 55 21.38 -2.96 -14.08
C ARG A 55 22.67 -2.51 -13.41
#